data_AF-A0A949EKN4-F1
#
_entry.id   AF-A0A949EKN4-F1
#
_cell.length_a   1.000
_cell.length_b   1.000
_cell.length_c   1.000
_cell.angle_alpha   90.00
_cell.angle_beta   90.00
_cell.angle_gamma   90.00
#
_symmetry.space_group_name_H-M   'P 1'
#
loop_
_entity.id
_entity.type
_entity.pdbx_description
1 polymer ?
#
loop_
_entity_poly.entity_id
_entity_poly.type
_entity_poly.pdbx_seq_one_letter_code
_entity_poly.pdbx_strand_id
1 'polypeptide(L)'
;MPIFKKLNQSFFQSWSPEMAYILGFFAADGSMIINQRGAHYLDFHITDKDLLFKIRKIFGSDHNIKKTKTKQKMACKLSFANRE
;
A
#
# COMPACT_ATOMS: atom_id res chain seq x y z
N MET A 1 -19.38 8.80 -4.88
CA MET A 1 -18.47 9.95 -4.71
C MET A 1 -17.04 9.43 -4.67
N PRO A 2 -16.09 10.01 -5.44
CA PRO A 2 -14.68 9.63 -5.33
C PRO A 2 -14.16 10.02 -3.94
N ILE A 3 -13.64 9.04 -3.21
CA ILE A 3 -13.06 9.26 -1.88
C ILE A 3 -11.59 9.60 -2.09
N PHE A 4 -11.27 10.89 -2.03
CA PHE A 4 -9.89 11.36 -2.06
C PHE A 4 -9.23 11.03 -0.72
N LYS A 5 -8.18 10.21 -0.77
CA LYS A 5 -7.36 9.90 0.41
C LYS A 5 -6.00 10.54 0.24
N LYS A 6 -5.48 11.13 1.31
CA LYS A 6 -4.13 11.67 1.30
C LYS A 6 -3.13 10.54 1.07
N LEU A 7 -2.27 10.74 0.08
CA LEU A 7 -1.14 9.89 -0.24
C LEU A 7 0.07 10.78 -0.48
N ASN A 8 1.20 10.47 0.13
CA ASN A 8 2.44 11.12 -0.19
C ASN A 8 2.97 10.59 -1.54
N GLN A 9 2.67 11.30 -2.63
CA GLN A 9 3.13 10.94 -3.98
C GLN A 9 4.63 11.18 -4.18
N SER A 10 5.26 12.04 -3.36
CA SER A 10 6.70 12.29 -3.43
C SER A 10 7.53 11.32 -2.58
N PHE A 11 6.91 10.32 -1.95
CA PHE A 11 7.62 9.35 -1.10
C PHE A 11 8.80 8.66 -1.80
N PHE A 12 8.63 8.31 -3.08
CA PHE A 12 9.69 7.66 -3.87
C PHE A 12 10.63 8.65 -4.59
N GLN A 13 10.47 9.96 -4.39
CA GLN A 13 11.34 10.97 -5.00
C GLN A 13 12.60 11.23 -4.16
N SER A 14 12.57 10.92 -2.86
CA SER A 14 13.71 11.06 -1.95
C SER A 14 14.31 9.72 -1.57
N TRP A 15 15.64 9.61 -1.64
CA TRP A 15 16.36 8.44 -1.18
C TRP A 15 16.50 8.46 0.35
N SER A 16 15.80 7.55 1.03
CA SER A 16 15.98 7.28 2.45
C SER A 16 16.07 5.76 2.71
N PRO A 17 16.67 5.33 3.83
CA PRO A 17 16.71 3.92 4.21
C PRO A 17 15.30 3.28 4.28
N GLU A 18 14.31 4.03 4.75
CA GLU A 18 12.91 3.58 4.83
C GLU A 18 12.29 3.41 3.45
N MET A 19 12.58 4.33 2.52
CA MET A 19 12.14 4.22 1.12
C MET A 19 12.73 2.96 0.48
N ALA A 20 14.04 2.74 0.62
CA ALA A 20 14.71 1.56 0.07
C ALA A 20 14.15 0.24 0.65
N TYR A 21 13.88 0.20 1.95
CA TYR A 21 13.24 -0.95 2.60
C TYR A 21 11.84 -1.22 2.03
N ILE A 22 11.01 -0.18 1.92
CA ILE A 22 9.66 -0.29 1.37
C ILE A 22 9.69 -0.68 -0.10
N LEU A 23 10.64 -0.18 -0.88
CA LEU A 23 10.81 -0.55 -2.28
C LEU A 23 11.18 -2.03 -2.43
N GLY A 24 12.12 -2.52 -1.62
CA GLY A 24 12.48 -3.94 -1.60
C GLY A 24 11.32 -4.83 -1.17
N PHE A 25 10.58 -4.40 -0.14
CA PHE A 25 9.37 -5.09 0.32
C PHE A 25 8.27 -5.12 -0.74
N PHE A 26 8.07 -4.00 -1.45
CA PHE A 26 7.14 -3.90 -2.56
C PHE A 26 7.56 -4.78 -3.74
N ALA A 27 8.85 -4.86 -4.05
CA ALA A 27 9.36 -5.75 -5.10
C ALA A 27 9.19 -7.24 -4.76
N ALA A 28 9.23 -7.60 -3.48
CA ALA A 28 9.07 -8.98 -3.03
C ALA A 28 7.60 -9.43 -2.97
N ASP A 29 6.75 -8.69 -2.25
CA ASP A 29 5.38 -9.10 -1.90
C ASP A 29 4.30 -8.07 -2.31
N GLY A 30 4.71 -6.98 -2.97
CA GLY A 30 3.81 -5.95 -3.46
C GLY A 30 3.18 -6.30 -4.80
N SER A 31 2.04 -5.68 -5.09
CA SER A 31 1.37 -5.78 -6.39
C SER A 31 0.92 -4.41 -6.87
N MET A 32 1.08 -4.14 -8.17
CA MET A 32 0.51 -2.96 -8.83
C MET A 32 -0.54 -3.40 -9.84
N ILE A 33 -1.74 -2.86 -9.72
CA ILE A 33 -2.86 -3.16 -10.62
C ILE A 33 -3.33 -1.85 -11.24
N ILE A 34 -3.42 -1.82 -12.57
CA ILE A 34 -3.99 -0.71 -13.31
C ILE A 34 -5.39 -1.14 -13.75
N ASN A 35 -6.42 -0.46 -13.26
CA ASN A 35 -7.78 -0.74 -13.69
C ASN A 35 -8.03 -0.15 -15.08
N GLN A 36 -8.96 -0.72 -15.85
CA GLN A 36 -9.30 -0.28 -17.21
C GLN A 36 -9.72 1.21 -17.29
N ARG A 37 -10.05 1.82 -16.15
CA ARG A 37 -10.39 3.25 -16.01
C ARG A 37 -9.19 4.15 -15.69
N GLY A 38 -7.96 3.65 -15.82
CA GLY A 38 -6.72 4.39 -15.55
C GLY A 38 -6.40 4.63 -14.07
N ALA A 39 -7.04 3.88 -13.17
CA ALA A 39 -6.74 3.99 -11.74
C ALA A 39 -5.62 3.01 -11.36
N HIS A 40 -4.57 3.52 -10.74
CA HIS A 40 -3.41 2.77 -10.27
C HIS A 40 -3.64 2.34 -8.82
N TYR A 41 -3.52 1.04 -8.58
CA TYR A 41 -3.64 0.42 -7.27
C TYR A 41 -2.31 -0.18 -6.86
N LEU A 42 -1.79 0.22 -5.71
CA LEU A 42 -0.63 -0.40 -5.09
C LEU A 42 -1.10 -1.19 -3.87
N ASP A 43 -0.91 -2.50 -3.91
CA ASP A 43 -1.43 -3.46 -2.95
C ASP A 43 -0.30 -4.18 -2.20
N PHE A 44 -0.36 -4.14 -0.87
CA PHE A 44 0.50 -4.95 0.00
C PHE A 44 -0.32 -6.05 0.67
N HIS A 45 0.11 -7.30 0.55
CA HIS A 45 -0.53 -8.46 1.17
C HIS A 45 0.40 -9.08 2.22
N ILE A 46 0.12 -8.84 3.50
CA ILE A 46 0.95 -9.32 4.60
C ILE A 46 0.11 -9.87 5.75
N THR A 47 0.61 -10.87 6.46
CA THR A 47 -0.03 -11.43 7.66
C THR A 47 0.19 -10.56 8.90
N ASP A 48 1.36 -9.94 9.00
CA ASP A 48 1.74 -8.99 10.06
C ASP A 48 1.04 -7.62 9.89
N LYS A 49 0.15 -7.33 10.83
CA LYS A 49 -0.61 -6.08 10.89
C LYS A 49 0.25 -4.89 11.34
N ASP A 50 1.24 -5.12 12.19
CA ASP A 50 2.04 -4.06 12.78
C ASP A 50 3.02 -3.50 11.76
N LEU A 51 3.62 -4.37 10.94
CA LEU A 51 4.43 -3.93 9.81
C LEU A 51 3.60 -3.09 8.82
N LEU A 52 2.37 -3.53 8.53
CA LEU A 52 1.48 -2.79 7.64
C LEU A 52 1.09 -1.42 8.21
N PHE A 53 0.91 -1.30 9.52
CA PHE A 53 0.68 -0.02 10.20
C PHE A 53 1.91 0.90 10.13
N LYS A 54 3.12 0.36 10.27
CA LYS A 54 4.37 1.11 10.12
C LYS A 54 4.53 1.64 8.70
N ILE A 55 4.34 0.77 7.69
CA ILE A 55 4.38 1.17 6.27
C ILE A 55 3.35 2.28 5.99
N ARG A 56 2.11 2.13 6.50
CA ARG A 56 1.08 3.17 6.37
C ARG A 56 1.52 4.52 6.95
N LYS A 57 2.14 4.50 8.13
CA LYS A 57 2.64 5.72 8.81
C LYS A 57 3.78 6.36 8.03
N ILE A 58 4.71 5.55 7.49
CA ILE A 58 5.84 6.02 6.67
C ILE A 58 5.34 6.67 5.37
N PHE A 59 4.34 6.07 4.71
CA PHE A 59 3.68 6.65 3.54
C PHE A 59 2.83 7.90 3.83
N GLY A 60 2.59 8.23 5.11
CA GLY A 60 1.78 9.38 5.51
C GLY A 60 0.33 9.30 4.98
N SER A 61 -0.22 8.10 4.85
CA SER A 61 -1.52 7.90 4.20
C SER A 61 -2.66 7.58 5.18
N ASP A 62 -3.87 8.04 4.84
CA ASP A 62 -5.10 7.71 5.58
C ASP A 62 -5.85 6.50 4.99
N HIS A 63 -5.13 5.62 4.28
CA HIS A 63 -5.75 4.42 3.71
C HIS A 63 -6.10 3.41 4.81
N ASN A 64 -7.29 2.81 4.70
CA ASN A 64 -7.76 1.82 5.66
C ASN A 64 -7.14 0.47 5.33
N ILE A 65 -6.54 -0.15 6.34
CA ILE A 65 -6.07 -1.54 6.26
C ILE A 65 -7.30 -2.45 6.27
N LYS A 66 -7.51 -3.18 5.18
CA LYS A 66 -8.56 -4.19 5.10
C LYS A 66 -8.02 -5.52 5.60
N LYS A 67 -8.79 -6.24 6.40
CA LYS A 67 -8.48 -7.62 6.79
C LYS A 67 -9.30 -8.55 5.91
N THR A 68 -8.63 -9.43 5.17
CA THR A 68 -9.28 -10.53 4.47
C THR A 68 -9.06 -11.81 5.27
N LYS A 69 -10.15 -12.49 5.61
CA LYS A 69 -10.12 -13.85 6.12
C LYS A 69 -10.30 -14.79 4.94
N THR A 70 -9.22 -15.44 4.51
CA THR A 70 -9.32 -16.61 3.62
C THR A 70 -9.43 -17.85 4.50
N LYS A 71 -10.10 -18.92 4.04
CA LYS A 71 -10.37 -20.15 4.83
C LYS A 71 -9.14 -20.77 5.51
N GLN A 72 -7.92 -20.43 5.10
CA GLN A 72 -6.67 -20.96 5.63
C GLN A 72 -5.74 -19.93 6.30
N LYS A 73 -5.84 -18.61 6.04
CA LYS A 73 -4.95 -17.58 6.62
C LYS A 73 -5.62 -16.21 6.72
N MET A 74 -5.25 -15.43 7.74
CA MET A 74 -5.59 -14.01 7.86
C MET A 74 -4.55 -13.17 7.12
N ALA A 75 -4.98 -12.43 6.10
CA ALA A 75 -4.13 -11.50 5.36
C ALA A 75 -4.65 -10.06 5.54
N CYS A 76 -3.75 -9.14 5.85
CA CYS A 76 -4.01 -7.71 5.86
C CYS A 76 -3.61 -7.13 4.51
N LYS A 77 -4.51 -6.32 3.93
CA LYS A 77 -4.34 -5.65 2.64
C LYS A 77 -4.34 -4.15 2.84
N LEU A 78 -3.30 -3.49 2.35
CA LEU A 78 -3.25 -2.03 2.20
C LEU A 78 -3.24 -1.71 0.71
N SER A 79 -4.27 -1.02 0.24
CA SER A 79 -4.44 -0.60 -1.15
C SER A 79 -4.38 0.91 -1.24
N PHE A 80 -3.47 1.41 -2.08
CA PHE A 80 -3.38 2.81 -2.44
C PHE A 80 -3.98 2.99 -3.81
N ALA A 81 -5.07 3.75 -3.93
CA ALA A 81 -5.73 4.00 -5.20
C ALA A 81 -5.49 5.46 -5.60
N ASN A 82 -4.88 5.69 -6.75
CA ASN A 82 -4.79 7.01 -7.34
C ASN A 82 -5.35 6.99 -8.77
N ARG A 83 -6.01 8.09 -9.15
CA ARG A 83 -6.47 8.32 -10.51
C ARG A 83 -5.71 9.53 -11.02
N GLU A 84 -4.93 9.34 -12.08
CA GLU A 84 -4.36 10.45 -12.86
C GLU A 84 -5.45 11.16 -13.65
#